data_AF-A0A7R9CBQ0-F1
#
_entry.id   AF-A0A7R9CBQ0-F1
#
_cell.length_a   1.000
_cell.length_b   1.000
_cell.length_c   1.000
_cell.angle_alpha   90.00
_cell.angle_beta   90.00
_cell.angle_gamma   90.00
#
_symmetry.space_group_name_H-M   'P 1'
#
loop_
_entity.id
_entity.type
_entity.pdbx_description
1 polymer ?
#
loop_
_entity_poly.entity_id
_entity_poly.type
_entity_poly.pdbx_seq_one_letter_code
_entity_poly.pdbx_strand_id
1 'polypeptide(L)'
;MVLDSFIHRSVTGGIGSPMVEIMADTAVALASANVQLVAKKVIGRLCRVVDKTCVSPCPMLEQHMMWDDIAILARYLLMLSFNNCLDVARHLPYLFHVVTFLVCSGSLSMRASTHGLVINVIHSLCTCTKPSFSEETQRVLRLSLDEFSLPKFYLLFGISKVKSAATDREQLSLNSLEVVTDALLEIMEACMRDIPECDWLQTWTSLAKSFAYCFNPALQPRALIVFGKSITDQDIKQLLRILVKALESFNDTVLLEALVVCLTRLQPLLRPESPIHRALFWVAISVLQLDEVSLYASGLALLEQNLHTLDSQGTFEEKTLN
;
A
#
# COMPACT_ATOMS: atom_id res chain seq x y z
N MET A 1 7.99 -6.47 -28.19
CA MET A 1 8.79 -5.71 -29.17
C MET A 1 8.44 -4.23 -29.14
N VAL A 2 7.30 -3.77 -29.68
CA VAL A 2 7.01 -2.31 -29.76
C VAL A 2 6.95 -1.62 -28.38
N LEU A 3 6.15 -2.15 -27.45
CA LEU A 3 6.06 -1.59 -26.09
C LEU A 3 7.41 -1.60 -25.34
N ASP A 4 8.25 -2.62 -25.57
CA ASP A 4 9.58 -2.69 -24.96
C ASP A 4 10.49 -1.58 -25.50
N SER A 5 10.41 -1.32 -26.80
CA SER A 5 11.12 -0.22 -27.44
C SER A 5 10.66 1.14 -26.92
N PHE A 6 9.36 1.33 -26.68
CA PHE A 6 8.83 2.56 -26.09
C PHE A 6 9.40 2.78 -24.69
N ILE A 7 9.31 1.77 -23.82
CA ILE A 7 9.83 1.89 -22.44
C ILE A 7 11.34 2.10 -22.45
N HIS A 8 12.10 1.39 -23.30
CA HIS A 8 13.54 1.59 -23.43
C HIS A 8 13.88 3.00 -23.93
N ARG A 9 13.12 3.53 -24.90
CA ARG A 9 13.29 4.90 -25.37
C ARG A 9 12.98 5.93 -24.30
N SER A 10 11.98 5.68 -23.46
CA SER A 10 11.65 6.52 -22.30
C SER A 10 12.76 6.51 -21.26
N VAL A 11 13.33 5.34 -20.93
CA VAL A 11 14.46 5.22 -20.00
C VAL A 11 15.69 5.98 -20.52
N THR A 12 16.02 5.83 -21.80
CA THR A 12 17.14 6.61 -22.41
C THR A 12 16.86 8.11 -22.51
N GLY A 13 15.59 8.53 -22.56
CA GLY A 13 15.19 9.94 -22.54
C GLY A 13 15.24 10.57 -21.15
N GLY A 14 15.22 9.76 -20.08
CA GLY A 14 15.22 10.20 -18.69
C GLY A 14 13.84 10.61 -18.17
N ILE A 15 13.66 10.51 -16.83
CA ILE A 15 12.42 10.87 -16.14
C ILE A 15 12.04 12.33 -16.44
N GLY A 16 10.75 12.58 -16.70
CA GLY A 16 10.23 13.94 -16.88
C GLY A 16 10.55 14.57 -18.23
N SER A 17 11.22 13.84 -19.13
CA SER A 17 11.44 14.30 -20.49
C SER A 17 10.14 14.25 -21.31
N PRO A 18 9.96 15.14 -22.31
CA PRO A 18 8.83 15.06 -23.24
C PRO A 18 8.75 13.72 -23.98
N MET A 19 9.88 13.02 -24.12
CA MET A 19 9.94 11.69 -24.72
C MET A 19 9.09 10.67 -23.93
N VAL A 20 9.15 10.70 -22.60
CA VAL A 20 8.37 9.80 -21.74
C VAL A 20 6.87 10.02 -21.97
N GLU A 21 6.44 11.28 -22.02
CA GLU A 21 5.04 11.66 -22.27
C GLU A 21 4.55 11.15 -23.62
N ILE A 22 5.30 11.46 -24.70
CA ILE A 22 4.94 11.03 -26.06
C ILE A 22 4.87 9.50 -26.15
N MET A 23 5.83 8.78 -25.56
CA MET A 23 5.87 7.32 -25.63
C MET A 23 4.77 6.67 -24.76
N ALA A 24 4.41 7.28 -23.63
CA ALA A 24 3.32 6.82 -22.78
C ALA A 24 1.95 7.04 -23.46
N ASP A 25 1.72 8.21 -24.05
CA ASP A 25 0.51 8.52 -24.82
C ASP A 25 0.38 7.60 -26.04
N THR A 26 1.47 7.38 -26.77
CA THR A 26 1.49 6.45 -27.91
C THR A 26 1.19 5.01 -27.47
N ALA A 27 1.56 4.62 -26.25
CA ALA A 27 1.22 3.31 -25.71
C ALA A 27 -0.30 3.14 -25.49
N VAL A 28 -1.06 4.21 -25.26
CA VAL A 28 -2.53 4.17 -25.19
C VAL A 28 -3.13 3.79 -26.54
N ALA A 29 -2.62 4.37 -27.63
CA ALA A 29 -3.02 3.99 -28.98
C ALA A 29 -2.71 2.51 -29.26
N LEU A 30 -1.55 2.02 -28.82
CA LEU A 30 -1.20 0.59 -28.90
C LEU A 30 -2.14 -0.30 -28.06
N ALA A 31 -2.53 0.17 -26.87
CA ALA A 31 -3.43 -0.55 -25.97
C ALA A 31 -4.84 -0.68 -26.54
N SER A 32 -5.33 0.30 -27.31
CA SER A 32 -6.68 0.26 -27.89
C SER A 32 -6.99 -1.02 -28.67
N ALA A 33 -5.99 -1.63 -29.32
CA ALA A 33 -6.13 -2.88 -30.05
C ALA A 33 -5.80 -4.13 -29.21
N ASN A 34 -5.10 -4.00 -28.09
CA ASN A 34 -4.53 -5.12 -27.32
C ASN A 34 -4.46 -4.84 -25.80
N VAL A 35 -5.55 -4.33 -25.21
CA VAL A 35 -5.62 -3.84 -23.82
C VAL A 35 -5.00 -4.82 -22.82
N GLN A 36 -5.45 -6.08 -22.84
CA GLN A 36 -5.00 -7.10 -21.90
C GLN A 36 -3.49 -7.37 -21.95
N LEU A 37 -2.92 -7.43 -23.16
CA LEU A 37 -1.50 -7.73 -23.33
C LEU A 37 -0.63 -6.54 -22.92
N VAL A 38 -1.04 -5.32 -23.27
CA VAL A 38 -0.31 -4.10 -22.87
C VAL A 38 -0.37 -3.91 -21.37
N ALA A 39 -1.56 -3.98 -20.77
CA ALA A 39 -1.75 -3.86 -19.33
C ALA A 39 -0.92 -4.87 -18.54
N LYS A 40 -1.07 -6.17 -18.84
CA LYS A 40 -0.32 -7.26 -18.19
C LYS A 40 1.18 -7.04 -18.28
N LYS A 41 1.66 -6.51 -19.42
CA LYS A 41 3.09 -6.30 -19.66
C LYS A 41 3.66 -5.11 -18.90
N VAL A 42 2.95 -3.98 -18.85
CA VAL A 42 3.40 -2.80 -18.08
C VAL A 42 3.33 -3.09 -16.59
N ILE A 43 2.19 -3.57 -16.10
CA ILE A 43 1.99 -3.90 -14.68
C ILE A 43 2.99 -4.98 -14.24
N GLY A 44 3.10 -6.07 -15.00
CA GLY A 44 4.02 -7.16 -14.68
C GLY A 44 5.49 -6.75 -14.74
N ARG A 45 5.86 -5.77 -15.57
CA ARG A 45 7.23 -5.21 -15.56
C ARG A 45 7.45 -4.36 -14.31
N LEU A 46 6.48 -3.52 -13.93
CA LEU A 46 6.59 -2.68 -12.74
C LEU A 46 6.72 -3.52 -11.47
N CYS A 47 5.85 -4.53 -11.28
CA CYS A 47 5.96 -5.45 -10.13
C CYS A 47 7.35 -6.09 -10.05
N ARG A 48 7.89 -6.58 -11.17
CA ARG A 48 9.26 -7.17 -11.20
C ARG A 48 10.36 -6.17 -10.84
N VAL A 49 10.22 -4.91 -11.25
CA VAL A 49 11.22 -3.88 -10.93
C VAL A 49 11.16 -3.54 -9.44
N VAL A 50 9.94 -3.44 -8.89
CA VAL A 50 9.71 -3.24 -7.46
C VAL A 50 10.26 -4.42 -6.65
N ASP A 51 10.00 -5.66 -7.05
CA ASP A 51 10.53 -6.88 -6.39
C ASP A 51 12.07 -6.86 -6.32
N LYS A 52 12.73 -6.40 -7.39
CA LYS A 52 14.19 -6.31 -7.45
C LYS A 52 14.77 -5.30 -6.46
N THR A 53 13.99 -4.34 -5.96
CA THR A 53 14.49 -3.39 -4.95
C THR A 53 14.84 -4.05 -3.63
N CYS A 54 14.28 -5.23 -3.35
CA CYS A 54 14.61 -6.02 -2.17
C CYS A 54 16.01 -6.66 -2.23
N VAL A 55 16.64 -6.74 -3.41
CA VAL A 55 17.99 -7.32 -3.57
C VAL A 55 19.07 -6.33 -3.12
N SER A 56 18.85 -5.03 -3.38
CA SER A 56 19.76 -3.94 -3.03
C SER A 56 18.99 -2.81 -2.33
N PRO A 57 18.47 -3.06 -1.11
CA PRO A 57 17.55 -2.14 -0.44
C PRO A 57 18.21 -0.78 -0.16
N CYS A 58 17.43 0.29 -0.32
CA CYS A 58 17.82 1.66 0.03
C CYS A 58 16.85 2.23 1.07
N PRO A 59 17.29 3.19 1.92
CA PRO A 59 16.42 3.86 2.89
C PRO A 59 15.20 4.54 2.26
N MET A 60 15.39 5.08 1.05
CA MET A 60 14.33 5.72 0.27
C MET A 60 14.24 5.06 -1.12
N LEU A 61 13.03 4.92 -1.64
CA LEU A 61 12.80 4.27 -2.94
C LEU A 61 13.43 5.08 -4.08
N GLU A 62 13.46 6.40 -3.93
CA GLU A 62 14.02 7.37 -4.87
C GLU A 62 15.54 7.27 -5.02
N GLN A 63 16.22 6.68 -4.04
CA GLN A 63 17.67 6.49 -4.05
C GLN A 63 18.07 5.19 -4.77
N HIS A 64 17.11 4.30 -5.05
CA HIS A 64 17.38 3.03 -5.66
C HIS A 64 17.72 3.19 -7.15
N MET A 65 18.68 2.41 -7.67
CA MET A 65 19.09 2.47 -9.08
C MET A 65 17.97 2.20 -10.10
N MET A 66 16.88 1.56 -9.65
CA MET A 66 15.70 1.25 -10.47
C MET A 66 14.58 2.30 -10.33
N TRP A 67 14.80 3.39 -9.58
CA TRP A 67 13.79 4.42 -9.37
C TRP A 67 13.28 5.01 -10.68
N ASP A 68 14.17 5.30 -11.63
CA ASP A 68 13.81 5.85 -12.93
C ASP A 68 12.89 4.92 -13.72
N ASP A 69 13.17 3.61 -13.74
CA ASP A 69 12.29 2.62 -14.33
C ASP A 69 10.91 2.62 -13.64
N ILE A 70 10.87 2.68 -12.30
CA ILE A 70 9.62 2.73 -11.53
C ILE A 70 8.81 3.97 -11.88
N ALA A 71 9.44 5.15 -11.88
CA ALA A 71 8.78 6.43 -12.16
C ALA A 71 8.24 6.49 -13.59
N ILE A 72 9.02 6.01 -14.57
CA ILE A 72 8.58 5.92 -15.96
C ILE A 72 7.40 4.95 -16.09
N LEU A 73 7.49 3.76 -15.50
CA LEU A 73 6.39 2.78 -15.57
C LEU A 73 5.13 3.29 -14.87
N ALA A 74 5.25 4.00 -13.75
CA ALA A 74 4.12 4.65 -13.09
C ALA A 74 3.46 5.70 -14.00
N ARG A 75 4.25 6.45 -14.78
CA ARG A 75 3.71 7.38 -15.78
C ARG A 75 2.94 6.65 -16.89
N TYR A 76 3.44 5.52 -17.36
CA TYR A 76 2.71 4.66 -18.31
C TYR A 76 1.42 4.12 -17.72
N LEU A 77 1.42 3.70 -16.44
CA LEU A 77 0.19 3.27 -15.77
C LEU A 77 -0.83 4.39 -15.73
N LEU A 78 -0.45 5.63 -15.38
CA LEU A 78 -1.37 6.75 -15.43
C LEU A 78 -1.96 6.94 -16.83
N MET A 79 -1.14 6.96 -17.89
CA MET A 79 -1.66 7.14 -19.25
C MET A 79 -2.59 6.00 -19.69
N LEU A 80 -2.20 4.76 -19.40
CA LEU A 80 -3.01 3.58 -19.72
C LEU A 80 -4.26 3.44 -18.85
N SER A 81 -4.31 4.08 -17.67
CA SER A 81 -5.51 4.04 -16.83
C SER A 81 -6.68 4.78 -17.44
N PHE A 82 -6.42 5.72 -18.36
CA PHE A 82 -7.47 6.42 -19.09
C PHE A 82 -8.26 5.45 -19.98
N ASN A 83 -9.59 5.62 -20.03
CA ASN A 83 -10.51 4.75 -20.75
C ASN A 83 -10.34 3.25 -20.43
N ASN A 84 -9.91 2.91 -19.21
CA ASN A 84 -9.73 1.53 -18.76
C ASN A 84 -8.76 0.69 -19.64
N CYS A 85 -7.74 1.31 -20.25
CA CYS A 85 -6.72 0.58 -21.04
C CYS A 85 -5.78 -0.29 -20.17
N LEU A 86 -6.02 -0.34 -18.85
CA LEU A 86 -5.36 -1.25 -17.91
C LEU A 86 -6.17 -2.53 -17.61
N ASP A 87 -7.41 -2.67 -18.11
CA ASP A 87 -8.31 -3.76 -17.70
C ASP A 87 -8.36 -3.85 -16.16
N VAL A 88 -8.79 -2.74 -15.54
CA VAL A 88 -8.65 -2.45 -14.11
C VAL A 88 -9.20 -3.58 -13.24
N ALA A 89 -10.37 -4.13 -13.58
CA ALA A 89 -10.97 -5.22 -12.82
C ALA A 89 -10.04 -6.45 -12.74
N ARG A 90 -9.32 -6.79 -13.81
CA ARG A 90 -8.44 -7.97 -13.77
C ARG A 90 -7.12 -7.73 -13.06
N HIS A 91 -6.72 -6.48 -12.90
CA HIS A 91 -5.41 -6.13 -12.35
C HIS A 91 -5.48 -5.32 -11.05
N LEU A 92 -6.67 -5.13 -10.47
CA LEU A 92 -6.90 -4.26 -9.33
C LEU A 92 -5.93 -4.51 -8.15
N PRO A 93 -5.67 -5.76 -7.72
CA PRO A 93 -4.74 -6.03 -6.62
C PRO A 93 -3.33 -5.50 -6.90
N TYR A 94 -2.84 -5.67 -8.13
CA TYR A 94 -1.51 -5.22 -8.53
C TYR A 94 -1.44 -3.69 -8.65
N LEU A 95 -2.51 -3.05 -9.12
CA LEU A 95 -2.60 -1.60 -9.19
C LEU A 95 -2.60 -0.98 -7.79
N PHE A 96 -3.40 -1.50 -6.87
CA PHE A 96 -3.41 -1.02 -5.48
C PHE A 96 -2.10 -1.30 -4.76
N HIS A 97 -1.47 -2.45 -5.01
CA HIS A 97 -0.14 -2.76 -4.49
C HIS A 97 0.94 -1.77 -4.97
N VAL A 98 0.92 -1.41 -6.25
CA VAL A 98 1.81 -0.38 -6.79
C VAL A 98 1.51 0.98 -6.16
N VAL A 99 0.23 1.35 -6.06
CA VAL A 99 -0.18 2.63 -5.48
C VAL A 99 0.36 2.76 -4.06
N THR A 100 0.16 1.79 -3.17
CA THR A 100 0.59 1.89 -1.76
C THR A 100 2.10 2.05 -1.60
N PHE A 101 2.90 1.53 -2.53
CA PHE A 101 4.35 1.74 -2.55
C PHE A 101 4.78 3.11 -3.12
N LEU A 102 3.92 3.74 -3.93
CA LEU A 102 4.22 5.01 -4.58
C LEU A 102 3.52 6.22 -3.94
N VAL A 103 2.57 6.03 -3.03
CA VAL A 103 1.95 7.13 -2.26
C VAL A 103 3.06 7.96 -1.60
N CYS A 104 3.02 9.29 -1.81
CA CYS A 104 3.98 10.27 -1.29
C CYS A 104 5.46 10.06 -1.73
N SER A 105 5.74 9.13 -2.65
CA SER A 105 7.09 8.89 -3.18
C SER A 105 7.39 9.79 -4.37
N GLY A 106 8.62 10.29 -4.46
CA GLY A 106 9.13 11.03 -5.60
C GLY A 106 8.74 12.51 -5.64
N SER A 107 8.90 13.10 -6.83
CA SER A 107 8.56 14.50 -7.09
C SER A 107 7.05 14.75 -7.00
N LEU A 108 6.64 16.02 -6.93
CA LEU A 108 5.23 16.41 -6.99
C LEU A 108 4.50 15.81 -8.20
N SER A 109 5.17 15.74 -9.36
CA SER A 109 4.63 15.12 -10.57
C SER A 109 4.40 13.62 -10.41
N MET A 110 5.30 12.92 -9.70
CA MET A 110 5.17 11.49 -9.42
C MET A 110 3.99 11.25 -8.47
N ARG A 111 3.92 12.00 -7.38
CA ARG A 111 2.82 11.93 -6.40
C ARG A 111 1.46 12.24 -7.04
N ALA A 112 1.38 13.27 -7.87
CA ALA A 112 0.20 13.59 -8.67
C ALA A 112 -0.13 12.49 -9.69
N SER A 113 0.88 11.82 -10.24
CA SER A 113 0.66 10.67 -11.13
C SER A 113 0.05 9.48 -10.41
N THR A 114 0.54 9.16 -9.20
CA THR A 114 -0.02 8.10 -8.35
C THR A 114 -1.45 8.42 -7.94
N HIS A 115 -1.74 9.66 -7.54
CA HIS A 115 -3.10 10.09 -7.21
C HIS A 115 -4.04 10.00 -8.43
N GLY A 116 -3.62 10.53 -9.58
CA GLY A 116 -4.39 10.46 -10.82
C GLY A 116 -4.66 9.03 -11.28
N LEU A 117 -3.71 8.11 -11.05
CA LEU A 117 -3.90 6.68 -11.32
C LEU A 117 -5.04 6.12 -10.47
N VAL A 118 -5.11 6.45 -9.18
CA VAL A 118 -6.20 6.00 -8.29
C VAL A 118 -7.55 6.54 -8.76
N ILE A 119 -7.64 7.83 -9.08
CA ILE A 119 -8.86 8.44 -9.63
C ILE A 119 -9.33 7.69 -10.87
N ASN A 120 -8.43 7.44 -11.82
CA ASN A 120 -8.76 6.75 -13.06
C ASN A 120 -9.14 5.28 -12.85
N VAL A 121 -8.54 4.62 -11.87
CA VAL A 121 -8.91 3.25 -11.45
C VAL A 121 -10.32 3.23 -10.88
N ILE A 122 -10.64 4.11 -9.93
CA ILE A 122 -11.99 4.21 -9.35
C ILE A 122 -13.01 4.55 -10.42
N HIS A 123 -12.72 5.55 -11.27
CA HIS A 123 -13.60 5.91 -12.38
C HIS A 123 -13.81 4.74 -13.35
N SER A 124 -12.76 3.99 -13.68
CA SER A 124 -12.87 2.80 -14.54
C SER A 124 -13.77 1.73 -13.93
N LEU A 125 -13.74 1.54 -12.60
CA LEU A 125 -14.66 0.66 -11.89
C LEU A 125 -16.11 1.19 -11.94
N CYS A 126 -16.33 2.49 -11.73
CA CYS A 126 -17.66 3.11 -11.86
C CYS A 126 -18.26 2.88 -13.26
N THR A 127 -17.47 3.09 -14.31
CA THR A 127 -17.93 2.97 -15.71
C THR A 127 -17.80 1.56 -16.29
N CYS A 128 -17.39 0.58 -15.47
CA CYS A 128 -17.16 -0.77 -15.94
C CYS A 128 -18.49 -1.42 -16.34
N THR A 129 -18.47 -2.16 -17.45
CA THR A 129 -19.60 -3.01 -17.86
C THR A 129 -19.39 -4.48 -17.52
N LYS A 130 -18.14 -4.88 -17.22
CA LYS A 130 -17.74 -6.25 -16.87
C LYS A 130 -16.56 -6.21 -15.89
N PRO A 131 -16.75 -6.56 -14.61
CA PRO A 131 -17.97 -7.08 -13.98
C PRO A 131 -19.09 -6.02 -13.86
N SER A 132 -20.32 -6.49 -13.62
CA SER A 132 -21.45 -5.61 -13.32
C SER A 132 -21.55 -5.44 -11.81
N PHE A 133 -21.50 -4.20 -11.35
CA PHE A 133 -21.63 -3.87 -9.93
C PHE A 133 -23.07 -3.51 -9.56
N SER A 134 -23.47 -3.86 -8.34
CA SER A 134 -24.78 -3.48 -7.78
C SER A 134 -24.88 -1.97 -7.57
N GLU A 135 -26.10 -1.45 -7.39
CA GLU A 135 -26.29 -0.02 -7.09
C GLU A 135 -25.59 0.42 -5.80
N GLU A 136 -25.52 -0.47 -4.80
CA GLU A 136 -24.83 -0.21 -3.54
C GLU A 136 -23.32 -0.04 -3.76
N THR A 137 -22.70 -0.97 -4.49
CA THR A 137 -21.27 -0.89 -4.85
C THR A 137 -20.98 0.34 -5.71
N GLN A 138 -21.84 0.63 -6.70
CA GLN A 138 -21.75 1.84 -7.52
C GLN A 138 -21.89 3.13 -6.71
N ARG A 139 -22.63 3.11 -5.59
CA ARG A 139 -22.70 4.24 -4.66
C ARG A 139 -21.39 4.40 -3.90
N VAL A 140 -20.80 3.32 -3.38
CA VAL A 140 -19.50 3.34 -2.70
C VAL A 140 -18.40 3.87 -3.63
N LEU A 141 -18.35 3.38 -4.87
CA LEU A 141 -17.36 3.82 -5.86
C LEU A 141 -17.49 5.31 -6.20
N ARG A 142 -18.73 5.81 -6.36
CA ARG A 142 -18.97 7.25 -6.61
C ARG A 142 -18.57 8.12 -5.43
N LEU A 143 -18.94 7.73 -4.21
CA LEU A 143 -18.53 8.45 -2.99
C LEU A 143 -17.01 8.44 -2.83
N SER A 144 -16.36 7.32 -3.12
CA SER A 144 -14.90 7.21 -3.10
C SER A 144 -14.27 8.15 -4.14
N LEU A 145 -14.82 8.23 -5.35
CA LEU A 145 -14.32 9.13 -6.39
C LEU A 145 -14.41 10.60 -5.96
N ASP A 146 -15.54 10.99 -5.35
CA ASP A 146 -15.74 12.33 -4.79
C ASP A 146 -14.75 12.60 -3.65
N GLU A 147 -14.55 11.63 -2.75
CA GLU A 147 -13.64 11.75 -1.61
C GLU A 147 -12.17 11.92 -2.03
N PHE A 148 -11.69 11.09 -2.95
CA PHE A 148 -10.33 11.20 -3.49
C PHE A 148 -10.10 12.50 -4.27
N SER A 149 -11.17 13.19 -4.69
CA SER A 149 -11.11 14.50 -5.34
C SER A 149 -11.06 15.66 -4.35
N LEU A 150 -11.24 15.42 -3.04
CA LEU A 150 -11.17 16.45 -2.01
C LEU A 150 -9.73 16.90 -1.73
N PRO A 151 -9.51 18.17 -1.32
CA PRO A 151 -8.19 18.68 -0.97
C PRO A 151 -7.45 17.87 0.11
N LYS A 152 -8.19 17.25 1.04
CA LYS A 152 -7.62 16.36 2.06
C LYS A 152 -6.84 15.21 1.42
N PHE A 153 -7.37 14.59 0.37
CA PHE A 153 -6.69 13.48 -0.32
C PHE A 153 -5.48 13.95 -1.13
N TYR A 154 -5.46 15.18 -1.64
CA TYR A 154 -4.22 15.72 -2.21
C TYR A 154 -3.11 15.80 -1.15
N LEU A 155 -3.42 16.21 0.08
CA LEU A 155 -2.46 16.23 1.18
C LEU A 155 -1.99 14.82 1.59
N LEU A 156 -2.90 13.84 1.65
CA LEU A 156 -2.55 12.44 1.94
C LEU A 156 -1.59 11.84 0.91
N PHE A 157 -1.60 12.34 -0.33
CA PHE A 157 -0.66 11.95 -1.39
C PHE A 157 0.58 12.86 -1.45
N GLY A 158 0.72 13.84 -0.56
CA GLY A 158 1.85 14.78 -0.53
C GLY A 158 1.82 15.79 -1.68
N ILE A 159 0.62 16.13 -2.17
CA ILE A 159 0.36 17.12 -3.23
C ILE A 159 -0.07 18.43 -2.56
N SER A 160 0.90 19.20 -2.06
CA SER A 160 0.68 20.53 -1.48
C SER A 160 1.13 21.63 -2.44
N LYS A 161 0.30 22.69 -2.59
CA LYS A 161 0.67 23.91 -3.34
C LYS A 161 1.63 24.84 -2.57
N VAL A 162 1.71 24.68 -1.25
CA VAL A 162 2.60 25.53 -0.44
C VAL A 162 3.98 24.91 -0.53
N LYS A 163 4.91 25.61 -1.19
CA LYS A 163 6.35 25.40 -1.00
C LYS A 163 6.65 25.68 0.46
N SER A 164 6.42 24.73 1.35
CA SER A 164 6.88 24.85 2.72
C SER A 164 8.39 24.75 2.65
N ALA A 165 9.05 25.90 2.74
CA ALA A 165 10.49 26.04 2.88
C ALA A 165 10.98 25.61 4.28
N ALA A 166 10.29 24.65 4.89
CA ALA A 166 10.68 24.02 6.13
C ALA A 166 11.16 22.61 5.81
N THR A 167 12.47 22.46 5.96
CA THR A 167 13.31 21.25 5.94
C THR A 167 12.94 20.20 6.98
N ASP A 168 11.67 20.09 7.38
CA ASP A 168 11.20 18.87 8.03
C ASP A 168 10.87 17.91 6.91
N ARG A 169 11.81 17.00 6.68
CA ARG A 169 11.68 15.82 5.84
C ARG A 169 10.22 15.37 5.96
N GLU A 170 9.46 15.45 4.87
CA GLU A 170 8.17 14.79 4.72
C GLU A 170 8.43 13.28 4.79
N GLN A 171 8.80 12.82 5.98
CA GLN A 171 8.71 11.45 6.41
C GLN A 171 7.25 11.13 6.19
N LEU A 172 7.02 10.18 5.29
CA LEU A 172 5.74 9.56 5.05
C LEU A 172 5.08 9.36 6.41
N SER A 173 4.06 10.16 6.72
CA SER A 173 3.28 9.84 7.90
C SER A 173 2.60 8.52 7.56
N LEU A 174 2.96 7.45 8.25
CA LEU A 174 2.34 6.13 8.07
C LEU A 174 0.81 6.25 8.15
N ASN A 175 0.31 7.21 8.92
CA ASN A 175 -1.09 7.63 8.97
C ASN A 175 -1.68 8.00 7.59
N SER A 176 -0.96 8.75 6.75
CA SER A 176 -1.45 9.07 5.40
C SER A 176 -1.57 7.83 4.53
N LEU A 177 -0.59 6.93 4.62
CA LEU A 177 -0.64 5.66 3.92
C LEU A 177 -1.78 4.78 4.44
N GLU A 178 -1.97 4.72 5.76
CA GLU A 178 -3.05 3.97 6.41
C GLU A 178 -4.43 4.44 5.94
N VAL A 179 -4.71 5.74 5.96
CA VAL A 179 -5.99 6.29 5.46
C VAL A 179 -6.21 5.95 3.99
N VAL A 180 -5.17 6.05 3.15
CA VAL A 180 -5.29 5.68 1.73
C VAL A 180 -5.52 4.19 1.58
N THR A 181 -4.76 3.35 2.29
CA THR A 181 -4.89 1.89 2.26
C THR A 181 -6.27 1.44 2.71
N ASP A 182 -6.84 2.02 3.76
CA ASP A 182 -8.17 1.68 4.27
C ASP A 182 -9.26 2.07 3.26
N ALA A 183 -9.14 3.24 2.62
CA ALA A 183 -10.06 3.65 1.55
C ALA A 183 -9.98 2.72 0.32
N LEU A 184 -8.76 2.33 -0.08
CA LEU A 184 -8.57 1.35 -1.16
C LEU A 184 -9.14 -0.02 -0.80
N LEU A 185 -9.01 -0.44 0.47
CA LEU A 185 -9.56 -1.69 0.96
C LEU A 185 -11.10 -1.65 0.93
N GLU A 186 -11.74 -0.57 1.37
CA GLU A 186 -13.19 -0.39 1.28
C GLU A 186 -13.70 -0.50 -0.16
N ILE A 187 -13.02 0.15 -1.11
CA ILE A 187 -13.33 0.06 -2.54
C ILE A 187 -13.22 -1.39 -3.05
N MET A 188 -12.13 -2.07 -2.71
CA MET A 188 -11.90 -3.45 -3.14
C MET A 188 -12.99 -4.38 -2.58
N GLU A 189 -13.27 -4.28 -1.29
CA GLU A 189 -14.28 -5.10 -0.62
C GLU A 189 -15.68 -4.88 -1.17
N ALA A 190 -16.06 -3.61 -1.41
CA ALA A 190 -17.33 -3.28 -2.03
C ALA A 190 -17.48 -3.97 -3.39
N CYS A 191 -16.45 -3.89 -4.24
CA CYS A 191 -16.43 -4.55 -5.56
C CYS A 191 -16.49 -6.08 -5.46
N MET A 192 -15.75 -6.67 -4.54
CA MET A 192 -15.65 -8.13 -4.38
C MET A 192 -17.01 -8.78 -4.09
N ARG A 193 -17.93 -8.07 -3.43
CA ARG A 193 -19.29 -8.59 -3.14
C ARG A 193 -20.08 -8.96 -4.40
N ASP A 194 -19.81 -8.28 -5.51
CA ASP A 194 -20.51 -8.48 -6.78
C ASP A 194 -19.74 -9.38 -7.76
N ILE A 195 -18.56 -9.88 -7.36
CA ILE A 195 -17.69 -10.70 -8.23
C ILE A 195 -17.58 -12.10 -7.63
N PRO A 196 -18.17 -13.13 -8.26
CA PRO A 196 -18.06 -14.50 -7.76
C PRO A 196 -16.62 -14.98 -7.83
N GLU A 197 -16.19 -15.76 -6.82
CA GLU A 197 -14.84 -16.35 -6.72
C GLU A 197 -13.71 -15.31 -6.78
N CYS A 198 -13.98 -14.07 -6.34
CA CYS A 198 -12.98 -13.01 -6.38
C CYS A 198 -11.85 -13.24 -5.37
N ASP A 199 -10.62 -13.28 -5.86
CA ASP A 199 -9.39 -13.51 -5.08
C ASP A 199 -8.58 -12.22 -4.84
N TRP A 200 -9.14 -11.05 -5.16
CA TRP A 200 -8.41 -9.79 -5.22
C TRP A 200 -7.67 -9.45 -3.93
N LEU A 201 -8.39 -9.52 -2.82
CA LEU A 201 -7.86 -9.27 -1.51
C LEU A 201 -6.79 -10.29 -1.10
N GLN A 202 -7.01 -11.58 -1.39
CA GLN A 202 -6.03 -12.63 -1.10
C GLN A 202 -4.74 -12.38 -1.87
N THR A 203 -4.86 -11.99 -3.15
CA THR A 203 -3.74 -11.60 -4.00
C THR A 203 -3.01 -10.39 -3.44
N TRP A 204 -3.73 -9.34 -3.05
CA TRP A 204 -3.11 -8.12 -2.53
C TRP A 204 -2.39 -8.36 -1.18
N THR A 205 -3.02 -9.11 -0.28
CA THR A 205 -2.41 -9.51 1.00
C THR A 205 -1.19 -10.39 0.79
N SER A 206 -1.20 -11.30 -0.18
CA SER A 206 -0.04 -12.15 -0.53
C SER A 206 1.14 -11.30 -1.04
N LEU A 207 0.87 -10.33 -1.91
CA LEU A 207 1.86 -9.37 -2.39
C LEU A 207 2.41 -8.52 -1.23
N ALA A 208 1.57 -7.99 -0.35
CA ALA A 208 2.04 -7.23 0.81
C ALA A 208 2.89 -8.10 1.76
N LYS A 209 2.46 -9.34 2.02
CA LYS A 209 3.15 -10.27 2.90
C LYS A 209 4.58 -10.59 2.44
N SER A 210 4.81 -10.76 1.14
CA SER A 210 6.16 -11.05 0.62
C SER A 210 7.14 -9.91 0.91
N PHE A 211 6.69 -8.65 0.84
CA PHE A 211 7.49 -7.48 1.16
C PHE A 211 7.59 -7.21 2.66
N ALA A 212 6.55 -7.48 3.44
CA ALA A 212 6.57 -7.31 4.90
C ALA A 212 7.66 -8.18 5.57
N TYR A 213 7.96 -9.35 4.99
CA TYR A 213 8.99 -10.27 5.51
C TYR A 213 10.36 -10.11 4.85
N CYS A 214 10.48 -9.23 3.85
CA CYS A 214 11.74 -8.97 3.17
C CYS A 214 12.31 -7.62 3.62
N PHE A 215 13.58 -7.61 4.04
CA PHE A 215 14.23 -6.37 4.48
C PHE A 215 14.32 -5.38 3.32
N ASN A 216 13.58 -4.29 3.43
CA ASN A 216 13.60 -3.18 2.49
C ASN A 216 13.06 -1.93 3.22
N PRO A 217 13.90 -1.06 3.79
CA PRO A 217 13.44 0.02 4.67
C PRO A 217 12.49 1.00 3.95
N ALA A 218 12.59 1.14 2.62
CA ALA A 218 11.66 1.98 1.86
C ALA A 218 10.26 1.37 1.67
N LEU A 219 10.15 0.04 1.54
CA LEU A 219 8.90 -0.65 1.17
C LEU A 219 8.29 -1.52 2.27
N GLN A 220 9.11 -2.08 3.16
CA GLN A 220 8.69 -2.98 4.22
C GLN A 220 7.70 -2.32 5.19
N PRO A 221 7.92 -1.08 5.69
CA PRO A 221 6.93 -0.39 6.52
C PRO A 221 5.59 -0.21 5.79
N ARG A 222 5.64 0.09 4.49
CA ARG A 222 4.43 0.28 3.67
C ARG A 222 3.66 -1.02 3.47
N ALA A 223 4.38 -2.12 3.27
CA ALA A 223 3.81 -3.45 3.12
C ALA A 223 3.12 -3.92 4.41
N LEU A 224 3.67 -3.58 5.58
CA LEU A 224 3.09 -3.87 6.89
C LEU A 224 1.74 -3.18 7.11
N ILE A 225 1.56 -1.94 6.63
CA ILE A 225 0.28 -1.23 6.71
C ILE A 225 -0.82 -1.93 5.88
N VAL A 226 -0.47 -2.50 4.73
CA VAL A 226 -1.40 -3.22 3.86
C VAL A 226 -1.73 -4.63 4.38
N PHE A 227 -0.86 -5.20 5.22
CA PHE A 227 -0.98 -6.57 5.66
C PHE A 227 -2.20 -6.78 6.57
N GLY A 228 -3.29 -7.36 6.05
CA GLY A 228 -4.48 -7.62 6.85
C GLY A 228 -5.55 -8.44 6.16
N LYS A 229 -5.94 -9.57 6.77
CA LYS A 229 -7.32 -10.14 6.87
C LYS A 229 -7.36 -11.60 7.31
N SER A 230 -6.31 -12.37 7.05
CA SER A 230 -6.14 -13.70 7.62
C SER A 230 -4.73 -13.81 8.18
N ILE A 231 -4.63 -14.25 9.43
CA ILE A 231 -3.35 -14.30 10.13
C ILE A 231 -3.22 -15.61 10.88
N THR A 232 -2.03 -16.18 10.84
CA THR A 232 -1.69 -17.37 11.61
C THR A 232 -0.77 -17.01 12.78
N ASP A 233 -0.68 -17.89 13.77
CA ASP A 233 0.28 -17.74 14.85
C ASP A 233 1.72 -17.68 14.32
N GLN A 234 2.02 -18.33 13.19
CA GLN A 234 3.34 -18.27 12.56
C GLN A 234 3.64 -16.88 11.99
N ASP A 235 2.64 -16.22 11.44
CA ASP A 235 2.79 -14.88 10.87
C ASP A 235 3.09 -13.86 11.96
N ILE A 236 2.34 -13.88 13.06
CA ILE A 236 2.63 -12.98 14.19
C ILE A 236 4.00 -13.27 14.80
N LYS A 237 4.36 -14.55 14.97
CA LYS A 237 5.72 -14.92 15.43
C LYS A 237 6.79 -14.38 14.49
N GLN A 238 6.56 -14.39 13.18
CA GLN A 238 7.49 -13.83 12.21
C GLN A 238 7.59 -12.30 12.34
N LEU A 239 6.47 -11.60 12.48
CA LEU A 239 6.47 -10.15 12.74
C LEU A 239 7.20 -9.79 14.04
N LEU A 240 6.97 -10.54 15.12
CA LEU A 240 7.67 -10.35 16.39
C LEU A 240 9.18 -10.57 16.26
N ARG A 241 9.63 -11.54 15.44
CA ARG A 241 11.07 -11.72 15.15
C ARG A 241 11.66 -10.52 14.40
N ILE A 242 10.90 -9.93 13.47
CA ILE A 242 11.33 -8.73 12.75
C ILE A 242 11.40 -7.55 13.73
N LEU A 243 10.41 -7.41 14.62
CA LEU A 243 10.39 -6.39 15.67
C LEU A 243 11.61 -6.49 16.58
N VAL A 244 11.94 -7.68 17.07
CA VAL A 244 13.14 -7.89 17.90
C VAL A 244 14.41 -7.45 17.16
N LYS A 245 14.58 -7.82 15.89
CA LYS A 245 15.74 -7.40 15.09
C LYS A 245 15.80 -5.88 14.88
N ALA A 246 14.65 -5.25 14.64
CA ALA A 246 14.57 -3.80 14.48
C ALA A 246 14.88 -3.06 15.79
N LEU A 247 14.51 -3.64 16.93
CA LEU A 247 14.86 -3.13 18.26
C LEU A 247 16.35 -3.33 18.58
N GLU A 248 16.97 -4.43 18.13
CA GLU A 248 18.42 -4.66 18.30
C GLU A 248 19.27 -3.62 17.55
N SER A 249 18.84 -3.19 16.35
CA SER A 249 19.53 -2.17 15.57
C SER A 249 19.14 -0.75 15.96
N PHE A 250 17.91 -0.56 16.45
CA PHE A 250 17.32 0.71 16.90
C PHE A 250 17.62 1.91 16.00
N ASN A 251 17.57 1.67 14.68
CA ASN A 251 18.00 2.62 13.66
C ASN A 251 16.88 3.02 12.70
N ASP A 252 15.73 2.34 12.76
CA ASP A 252 14.59 2.55 11.87
C ASP A 252 13.30 2.61 12.69
N THR A 253 13.02 3.79 13.25
CA THR A 253 11.81 4.04 14.04
C THR A 253 10.54 3.94 13.21
N VAL A 254 10.61 4.17 11.88
CA VAL A 254 9.47 4.02 10.96
C VAL A 254 9.09 2.55 10.81
N LEU A 255 10.08 1.66 10.67
CA LEU A 255 9.83 0.21 10.67
C LEU A 255 9.23 -0.26 12.00
N LEU A 256 9.74 0.23 13.14
CA LEU A 256 9.19 -0.09 14.45
C LEU A 256 7.73 0.36 14.56
N GLU A 257 7.42 1.59 14.19
CA GLU A 257 6.06 2.12 14.20
C GLU A 257 5.12 1.28 13.31
N ALA A 258 5.55 0.97 12.08
CA ALA A 258 4.76 0.15 11.15
C ALA A 258 4.52 -1.28 11.67
N LEU A 259 5.50 -1.89 12.35
CA LEU A 259 5.32 -3.20 12.99
C LEU A 259 4.30 -3.14 14.12
N VAL A 260 4.34 -2.10 14.95
CA VAL A 260 3.40 -1.91 16.05
C VAL A 260 1.98 -1.66 15.52
N VAL A 261 1.82 -0.81 14.51
CA VAL A 261 0.52 -0.59 13.82
C VAL A 261 0.01 -1.90 13.21
N CYS A 262 0.87 -2.65 12.52
CA CYS A 262 0.52 -3.94 11.93
C CYS A 262 0.05 -4.95 12.99
N LEU A 263 0.78 -5.09 14.10
CA LEU A 263 0.38 -5.98 15.21
C LEU A 263 -0.95 -5.55 15.83
N THR A 264 -1.18 -4.24 15.96
CA THR A 264 -2.44 -3.68 16.48
C THR A 264 -3.63 -4.10 15.63
N ARG A 265 -3.48 -4.04 14.30
CA ARG A 265 -4.53 -4.42 13.33
C ARG A 265 -4.73 -5.92 13.23
N LEU A 266 -3.68 -6.71 13.43
CA LEU A 266 -3.73 -8.17 13.24
C LEU A 266 -4.18 -8.95 14.47
N GLN A 267 -3.92 -8.44 15.69
CA GLN A 267 -4.26 -9.18 16.90
C GLN A 267 -5.74 -9.58 17.02
N PRO A 268 -6.75 -8.76 16.61
CA PRO A 268 -8.15 -9.17 16.73
C PRO A 268 -8.52 -10.27 15.73
N LEU A 269 -7.69 -10.49 14.70
CA LEU A 269 -7.89 -11.52 13.68
C LEU A 269 -7.31 -12.87 14.08
N LEU A 270 -6.52 -12.93 15.16
CA LEU A 270 -6.01 -14.18 15.70
C LEU A 270 -7.14 -15.00 16.32
N ARG A 271 -6.99 -16.32 16.25
CA ARG A 271 -7.88 -17.26 16.95
C ARG A 271 -7.90 -16.96 18.45
N PRO A 272 -9.05 -17.00 19.14
CA PRO A 272 -9.16 -16.70 20.56
C PRO A 272 -8.23 -17.55 21.44
N GLU A 273 -7.98 -18.81 21.06
CA GLU A 273 -7.14 -19.74 21.82
C GLU A 273 -5.63 -19.48 21.66
N SER A 274 -5.24 -18.50 20.83
CA SER A 274 -3.83 -18.23 20.58
C SER A 274 -3.14 -17.74 21.85
N PRO A 275 -2.03 -18.38 22.28
CA PRO A 275 -1.27 -17.92 23.45
C PRO A 275 -0.59 -16.56 23.21
N ILE A 276 -0.61 -16.07 21.97
CA ILE A 276 0.04 -14.83 21.55
C ILE A 276 -0.65 -13.59 22.14
N HIS A 277 -1.97 -13.63 22.36
CA HIS A 277 -2.73 -12.48 22.90
C HIS A 277 -2.11 -11.93 24.20
N ARG A 278 -1.74 -12.82 25.13
CA ARG A 278 -1.10 -12.47 26.40
C ARG A 278 0.33 -11.96 26.22
N ALA A 279 1.05 -12.42 25.20
CA ALA A 279 2.39 -11.95 24.90
C ALA A 279 2.36 -10.53 24.32
N LEU A 280 1.35 -10.20 23.50
CA LEU A 280 1.21 -8.88 22.90
C LEU A 280 0.98 -7.77 23.94
N PHE A 281 0.36 -8.07 25.08
CA PHE A 281 0.30 -7.15 26.22
C PHE A 281 1.70 -6.67 26.62
N TRP A 282 2.63 -7.61 26.83
CA TRP A 282 4.01 -7.30 27.24
C TRP A 282 4.81 -6.64 26.13
N VAL A 283 4.53 -6.98 24.86
CA VAL A 283 5.12 -6.28 23.72
C VAL A 283 4.70 -4.81 23.72
N ALA A 284 3.42 -4.50 23.96
CA ALA A 284 2.93 -3.13 24.02
C ALA A 284 3.58 -2.34 25.17
N ILE A 285 3.66 -2.93 26.36
CA ILE A 285 4.37 -2.33 27.51
C ILE A 285 5.85 -2.09 27.17
N SER A 286 6.51 -3.05 26.52
CA SER A 286 7.93 -2.92 26.14
C SER A 286 8.14 -1.77 25.17
N VAL A 287 7.26 -1.58 24.18
CA VAL A 287 7.31 -0.46 23.23
C VAL A 287 7.13 0.88 23.95
N LEU A 288 6.16 0.98 24.87
CA LEU A 288 5.94 2.19 25.67
C LEU A 288 7.12 2.53 26.59
N GLN A 289 7.89 1.53 27.01
CA GLN A 289 9.09 1.69 27.84
C GLN A 289 10.35 2.08 27.05
N LEU A 290 10.30 2.13 25.71
CA LEU A 290 11.44 2.56 24.90
C LEU A 290 11.75 4.06 25.04
N ASP A 291 10.85 4.84 25.66
CA ASP A 291 10.95 6.30 25.82
C ASP A 291 11.10 7.06 24.48
N GLU A 292 10.61 6.47 23.39
CA GLU A 292 10.59 7.08 22.07
C GLU A 292 9.25 7.74 21.77
N VAL A 293 9.26 9.07 21.67
CA VAL A 293 8.05 9.89 21.47
C VAL A 293 7.29 9.48 20.21
N SER A 294 7.98 9.12 19.13
CA SER A 294 7.35 8.71 17.87
C SER A 294 6.60 7.37 17.98
N LEU A 295 6.95 6.52 18.94
CA LEU A 295 6.33 5.21 19.14
C LEU A 295 5.22 5.23 20.20
N TYR A 296 5.09 6.30 20.96
CA TYR A 296 4.15 6.35 22.09
C TYR A 296 2.70 6.16 21.64
N ALA A 297 2.27 6.86 20.58
CA ALA A 297 0.90 6.77 20.09
C ALA A 297 0.56 5.37 19.56
N SER A 298 1.44 4.77 18.76
CA SER A 298 1.24 3.42 18.22
C SER A 298 1.35 2.34 19.31
N GLY A 299 2.28 2.48 20.26
CA GLY A 299 2.41 1.60 21.42
C GLY A 299 1.18 1.62 22.33
N LEU A 300 0.59 2.81 22.54
CA LEU A 300 -0.65 2.95 23.32
C LEU A 300 -1.84 2.31 22.60
N ALA A 301 -1.96 2.53 21.28
CA ALA A 301 -3.01 1.90 20.47
C ALA A 301 -2.90 0.36 20.49
N LEU A 302 -1.68 -0.20 20.45
CA LEU A 302 -1.46 -1.63 20.58
C LEU A 302 -1.97 -2.15 21.93
N LEU A 303 -1.66 -1.45 23.02
CA LEU A 303 -2.09 -1.81 24.37
C LEU A 303 -3.61 -1.73 24.51
N GLU A 304 -4.23 -0.64 24.08
CA GLU A 304 -5.68 -0.42 24.13
C GLU A 304 -6.42 -1.54 23.38
N GLN A 305 -6.04 -1.80 22.12
CA GLN A 305 -6.64 -2.86 21.32
C GLN A 305 -6.40 -4.25 21.92
N ASN A 306 -5.26 -4.47 22.58
CA ASN A 306 -4.97 -5.73 23.25
C ASN A 306 -5.88 -5.95 24.46
N LEU A 307 -6.07 -4.92 25.29
CA LEU A 307 -6.98 -4.97 26.43
C LEU A 307 -8.42 -5.24 25.99
N HIS A 308 -8.90 -4.55 24.94
CA HIS A 308 -10.22 -4.83 24.35
C HIS A 308 -10.34 -6.28 23.85
N THR A 309 -9.29 -6.79 23.20
CA THR A 309 -9.27 -8.17 22.68
C THR A 309 -9.32 -9.18 23.83
N LEU A 310 -8.51 -9.00 24.87
CA LEU A 310 -8.48 -9.88 26.05
C LEU A 310 -9.80 -9.84 26.84
N ASP A 311 -10.40 -8.66 26.98
CA ASP A 311 -11.68 -8.45 27.65
C ASP A 311 -12.81 -9.15 26.89
N SER A 312 -12.88 -8.97 25.56
CA SER A 312 -13.86 -9.65 24.70
C SER A 312 -13.76 -11.19 24.74
N GLN A 313 -12.62 -11.72 25.17
CA GLN A 313 -12.36 -13.16 25.34
C GLN A 313 -12.66 -13.66 26.77
N GLY A 314 -13.15 -12.80 27.66
CA GLY A 314 -13.41 -13.14 29.06
C GLY A 314 -12.14 -13.37 29.89
N THR A 315 -10.98 -12.91 29.43
CA THR A 315 -9.69 -13.18 30.11
C THR A 315 -9.66 -12.63 31.54
N PHE A 316 -10.41 -11.57 31.80
CA PHE A 316 -10.50 -10.91 33.11
C PHE A 316 -11.67 -11.41 33.97
N GLU A 317 -12.55 -12.25 33.43
CA GLU A 317 -13.75 -12.75 34.13
C GLU A 317 -13.43 -13.91 35.09
N GLU A 318 -12.35 -14.66 34.85
CA GLU A 318 -11.88 -15.73 35.75
C GLU A 318 -10.57 -15.37 36.47
N LYS A 319 -10.72 -14.74 37.64
CA LYS A 319 -10.00 -15.02 38.91
C LYS A 319 -10.39 -13.97 39.94
N THR A 320 -11.44 -14.24 40.71
CA THR A 320 -11.42 -13.77 42.10
C THR A 320 -10.17 -14.34 42.75
N LEU A 321 -9.30 -13.47 43.26
CA LEU A 321 -8.26 -13.84 44.22
C LEU A 321 -8.94 -14.37 45.49
N ASN A 322 -9.29 -15.66 45.51
CA ASN A 322 -9.72 -16.39 46.70
C ASN A 322 -9.05 -17.77 46.69
#